data_AF-A0A382I2Z1-F1
#
_entry.id   AF-A0A382I2Z1-F1
#
_cell.length_a   1.000
_cell.length_b   1.000
_cell.length_c   1.000
_cell.angle_alpha   90.00
_cell.angle_beta   90.00
_cell.angle_gamma   90.00
#
_symmetry.space_group_name_H-M   'P 1'
#
loop_
_entity.id
_entity.type
_entity.pdbx_description
1 polymer ?
#
loop_
_entity_poly.entity_id
_entity_poly.type
_entity_poly.pdbx_seq_one_letter_code
_entity_poly.pdbx_strand_id
1 'polypeptide(L)'
;MIGAETVQVIGGLIVLIAFAQLAVLLYGTWRGAALDRVRQGLANDLLRRRVEAETLSREMERKKAAETWSGVRKFRIRDKVLEGGGICSFYLVPHDGKVLPPFLPGQYLTFNLRLPGRDKPLVRCYSLSDSPFQTDYYRVSIKRADPPPRQPEAPPGLSSSFFHNELQAGDIVDVKAPSGVFFLDLSKHRPIVLIGGGV
;
A
#
# COMPACT_ATOMS: atom_id res chain seq x y z
N MET A 1 -37.68 -73.13 37.62
CA MET A 1 -38.53 -71.93 37.54
C MET A 1 -37.71 -70.76 38.02
N ILE A 2 -37.48 -69.76 37.18
CA ILE A 2 -36.75 -68.53 37.58
C ILE A 2 -37.67 -67.78 38.55
N GLY A 3 -37.18 -67.46 39.75
CA GLY A 3 -37.95 -66.77 40.77
C GLY A 3 -38.31 -65.35 40.33
N ALA A 4 -39.52 -64.88 40.67
CA ALA A 4 -40.00 -63.54 40.32
C ALA A 4 -39.03 -62.41 40.75
N GLU A 5 -38.29 -62.61 41.84
CA GLU A 5 -37.26 -61.68 42.31
C GLU A 5 -36.10 -61.53 41.32
N THR A 6 -35.65 -62.61 40.68
CA THR A 6 -34.57 -62.57 39.70
C THR A 6 -34.96 -61.76 38.46
N VAL A 7 -36.23 -61.88 38.03
CA VAL A 7 -36.76 -61.11 36.90
C VAL A 7 -36.84 -59.61 37.23
N GLN A 8 -37.24 -59.26 38.46
CA GLN A 8 -37.28 -57.87 38.93
C GLN A 8 -35.88 -57.25 39.01
N VAL A 9 -34.88 -58.00 39.50
CA VAL A 9 -33.49 -57.54 39.58
C VAL A 9 -32.90 -57.28 38.20
N ILE A 10 -33.11 -58.20 37.24
CA ILE A 10 -32.62 -58.05 35.87
C ILE A 10 -33.30 -56.84 35.17
N GLY A 11 -34.62 -56.69 35.33
CA GLY A 11 -35.36 -55.56 34.78
C GLY A 11 -34.86 -54.21 35.34
N GLY A 12 -34.61 -54.14 36.65
CA GLY A 12 -34.03 -52.96 37.29
C GLY A 12 -32.65 -52.60 36.74
N LEU A 13 -31.79 -53.59 36.49
CA LEU A 13 -30.44 -53.39 35.96
C LEU A 13 -30.46 -52.84 34.53
N ILE A 14 -31.35 -53.34 33.67
CA ILE A 14 -31.53 -52.85 32.29
C ILE A 14 -31.99 -51.40 32.29
N VAL A 15 -32.97 -51.05 33.13
CA VAL A 15 -33.46 -49.67 33.25
C VAL A 15 -32.34 -48.74 33.72
N LEU A 16 -31.51 -49.17 34.68
CA LEU A 16 -30.40 -48.37 35.20
C LEU A 16 -29.31 -48.14 34.14
N ILE A 17 -28.98 -49.16 33.35
CA ILE A 17 -28.05 -49.03 32.22
C ILE A 17 -28.61 -48.09 31.14
N ALA A 18 -29.89 -48.22 30.78
CA ALA A 18 -30.54 -47.33 29.82
C ALA A 18 -30.52 -45.86 30.30
N PHE A 19 -30.77 -45.62 31.58
CA PHE A 19 -30.66 -44.29 32.19
C PHE A 19 -29.23 -43.76 32.16
N ALA A 20 -28.23 -44.59 32.48
CA ALA A 20 -26.83 -44.21 32.41
C ALA A 20 -26.41 -43.87 30.96
N GLN A 21 -26.87 -44.64 29.99
CA GLN A 21 -26.57 -44.43 28.57
C GLN A 21 -27.23 -43.15 28.04
N LEU A 22 -28.47 -42.86 28.45
CA LEU A 22 -29.15 -41.59 28.16
C LEU A 22 -28.41 -40.40 28.78
N ALA A 23 -27.94 -40.52 30.04
CA ALA A 23 -27.18 -39.47 30.71
C ALA A 23 -25.84 -39.18 29.99
N VAL A 24 -25.13 -40.21 29.52
CA VAL A 24 -23.90 -40.05 28.73
C VAL A 24 -24.16 -39.34 27.40
N LEU A 25 -25.23 -39.71 26.69
CA LEU A 25 -25.60 -39.04 25.43
C LEU A 25 -25.98 -37.57 25.66
N LEU A 26 -26.77 -37.28 26.69
CA LEU A 26 -27.14 -35.90 27.06
C LEU A 26 -25.93 -35.07 27.49
N TYR A 27 -25.00 -35.67 28.24
CA TYR A 27 -23.75 -35.00 28.60
C TYR A 27 -22.87 -34.73 27.36
N GLY A 28 -22.78 -35.69 26.43
CA GLY A 28 -22.04 -35.54 25.19
C GLY A 28 -22.58 -34.43 24.29
N THR A 29 -23.90 -34.37 24.11
CA THR A 29 -24.56 -33.30 23.33
C THR A 29 -24.44 -31.95 24.00
N TRP A 30 -24.63 -31.87 25.32
CA TRP A 30 -24.46 -30.62 26.08
C TRP A 30 -23.02 -30.11 26.03
N ARG A 31 -22.04 -30.99 26.22
CA ARG A 31 -20.61 -30.66 26.13
C ARG A 31 -20.21 -30.23 24.72
N GLY A 32 -20.73 -30.89 23.68
CA GLY A 32 -20.55 -30.49 22.28
C GLY A 32 -21.11 -29.09 22.03
N ALA A 33 -22.37 -28.85 22.41
CA ALA A 33 -23.02 -27.54 22.25
C ALA A 33 -22.33 -26.42 23.07
N ALA A 34 -21.72 -26.74 24.21
CA ALA A 34 -20.93 -25.77 24.97
C ALA A 34 -19.64 -25.39 24.23
N LEU A 35 -18.92 -26.37 23.68
CA LEU A 35 -17.70 -26.14 22.90
C LEU A 35 -17.97 -25.40 21.59
N ASP A 36 -19.07 -25.72 20.90
CA ASP A 36 -19.44 -25.07 19.65
C ASP A 36 -19.80 -23.59 19.86
N ARG A 37 -20.45 -23.24 20.99
CA ARG A 37 -20.69 -21.84 21.36
C ARG A 37 -19.39 -21.04 21.54
N VAL A 38 -18.39 -21.63 22.18
CA VAL A 38 -17.06 -20.99 22.34
C VAL A 38 -16.37 -20.82 20.99
N ARG A 39 -16.40 -21.86 20.14
CA ARG A 39 -15.84 -21.79 18.78
C ARG A 39 -16.52 -20.73 17.92
N GLN A 40 -17.85 -20.66 17.98
CA GLN A 40 -18.63 -19.63 17.27
C GLN A 40 -18.30 -18.23 17.78
N GLY A 41 -18.16 -18.06 19.10
CA GLY A 41 -17.73 -16.80 19.70
C GLY A 41 -16.36 -16.34 19.16
N LEU A 42 -15.36 -17.23 19.19
CA LEU A 42 -14.03 -16.93 18.67
C LEU A 42 -14.04 -16.63 17.16
N ALA A 43 -14.80 -17.40 16.37
CA ALA A 43 -14.92 -17.18 14.94
C ALA A 43 -15.56 -15.81 14.63
N ASN A 44 -16.60 -15.43 15.35
CA ASN A 44 -17.24 -14.12 15.22
C ASN A 44 -16.29 -12.98 15.61
N ASP A 45 -15.49 -13.15 16.65
CA ASP A 45 -14.51 -12.16 17.08
C ASP A 45 -13.42 -11.93 16.03
N LEU A 46 -12.88 -13.02 15.47
CA LEU A 46 -11.92 -12.94 14.37
C LEU A 46 -12.51 -12.27 13.14
N LEU A 47 -13.77 -12.60 12.80
CA LEU A 47 -14.47 -12.00 11.69
C LEU A 47 -14.66 -10.50 11.90
N ARG A 48 -15.10 -10.06 13.09
CA ARG A 48 -15.23 -8.64 13.44
C ARG A 48 -13.93 -7.90 13.30
N ARG A 49 -12.83 -8.42 13.86
CA ARG A 49 -11.49 -7.81 13.72
C ARG A 49 -11.05 -7.69 12.27
N ARG A 50 -11.36 -8.69 11.44
CA ARG A 50 -11.04 -8.65 10.00
C ARG A 50 -11.86 -7.59 9.27
N VAL A 51 -13.16 -7.50 9.57
CA VAL A 51 -14.05 -6.47 9.00
C VAL A 51 -13.61 -5.07 9.44
N GLU A 52 -13.27 -4.88 10.71
CA GLU A 52 -12.73 -3.62 11.24
C GLU A 52 -11.41 -3.23 10.55
N ALA A 53 -10.46 -4.17 10.42
CA ALA A 53 -9.20 -3.91 9.72
C ALA A 53 -9.42 -3.54 8.24
N GLU A 54 -10.35 -4.21 7.56
CA GLU A 54 -10.65 -3.94 6.16
C GLU A 54 -11.41 -2.62 5.96
N THR A 55 -12.35 -2.29 6.84
CA THR A 55 -13.07 -1.00 6.82
C THR A 55 -12.12 0.17 7.05
N LEU A 56 -11.24 0.08 8.05
CA LEU A 56 -10.18 1.07 8.28
C LEU A 56 -9.27 1.23 7.06
N SER A 57 -8.86 0.12 6.45
CA SER A 57 -8.03 0.16 5.24
C SER A 57 -8.74 0.86 4.09
N ARG A 58 -10.03 0.59 3.87
CA ARG A 58 -10.85 1.26 2.84
C ARG A 58 -11.04 2.74 3.12
N GLU A 59 -11.25 3.13 4.38
CA GLU A 59 -11.34 4.55 4.75
C GLU A 59 -10.03 5.30 4.49
N MET A 60 -8.89 4.68 4.82
CA MET A 60 -7.57 5.23 4.53
C MET A 60 -7.34 5.39 3.02
N GLU A 61 -7.64 4.37 2.22
CA GLU A 61 -7.56 4.46 0.75
C GLU A 61 -8.50 5.52 0.19
N ARG A 62 -9.71 5.65 0.75
CA ARG A 62 -10.66 6.69 0.34
C ARG A 62 -10.18 8.09 0.68
N LYS A 63 -9.60 8.31 1.85
CA LYS A 63 -8.96 9.59 2.23
C LYS A 63 -7.80 9.90 1.28
N LYS A 64 -6.93 8.92 1.03
CA LYS A 64 -5.81 9.06 0.10
C LYS A 64 -6.28 9.39 -1.32
N ALA A 65 -7.33 8.74 -1.81
CA ALA A 65 -7.93 9.02 -3.11
C ALA A 65 -8.58 10.42 -3.16
N ALA A 66 -9.19 10.88 -2.07
CA ALA A 66 -9.77 12.22 -1.97
C ALA A 66 -8.70 13.34 -1.90
N GLU A 67 -7.54 13.05 -1.32
CA GLU A 67 -6.39 13.96 -1.30
C GLU A 67 -5.62 13.95 -2.62
N THR A 68 -5.67 12.84 -3.36
CA THR A 68 -5.07 12.68 -4.68
C THR A 68 -5.86 13.44 -5.75
N TRP A 69 -5.17 14.02 -6.74
CA TRP A 69 -5.82 14.80 -7.79
C TRP A 69 -5.96 14.00 -9.10
N SER A 70 -7.00 14.31 -9.88
CA SER A 70 -7.17 13.81 -11.24
C SER A 70 -6.50 14.75 -12.26
N GLY A 71 -6.00 14.18 -13.36
CA GLY A 71 -5.33 14.96 -14.40
C GLY A 71 -3.97 15.50 -13.97
N VAL A 72 -3.75 16.80 -14.13
CA VAL A 72 -2.50 17.50 -13.77
C VAL A 72 -2.76 18.55 -12.70
N ARG A 73 -1.82 18.71 -11.78
CA ARG A 73 -1.79 19.74 -10.73
C ARG A 73 -0.47 20.49 -10.85
N LYS A 74 -0.53 21.80 -10.60
CA LYS A 74 0.62 22.69 -10.65
C LYS A 74 1.46 22.55 -9.39
N PHE A 75 2.75 22.32 -9.58
CA PHE A 75 3.75 22.29 -8.52
C PHE A 75 4.78 23.38 -8.77
N ARG A 76 5.18 24.07 -7.71
CA ARG A 76 6.28 25.01 -7.73
C ARG A 76 7.57 24.28 -7.35
N ILE A 77 8.65 24.56 -8.07
CA ILE A 77 10.00 24.14 -7.66
C ILE A 77 10.40 25.01 -6.48
N ARG A 78 10.49 24.42 -5.29
CA ARG A 78 10.98 25.09 -4.09
C ARG A 78 12.49 25.27 -4.15
N ASP A 79 13.19 24.16 -4.37
CA ASP A 79 14.66 24.13 -4.41
C ASP A 79 15.15 23.31 -5.61
N LYS A 80 16.31 23.71 -6.13
CA LYS A 80 17.09 23.01 -7.14
C LYS A 80 18.49 22.81 -6.59
N VAL A 81 18.86 21.56 -6.32
CA VAL A 81 20.11 21.21 -5.63
C VAL A 81 20.95 20.30 -6.50
N LEU A 82 22.19 20.69 -6.78
CA LEU A 82 23.14 19.88 -7.54
C LEU A 82 23.72 18.78 -6.63
N GLU A 83 23.49 17.51 -6.98
CA GLU A 83 23.97 16.35 -6.22
C GLU A 83 25.35 15.86 -6.72
N GLY A 84 25.80 16.36 -7.87
CA GLY A 84 27.01 15.91 -8.56
C GLY A 84 26.75 14.83 -9.61
N GLY A 85 27.77 14.50 -10.41
CA GLY A 85 27.65 13.46 -11.45
C GLY A 85 26.63 13.75 -12.56
N GLY A 86 26.31 15.03 -12.79
CA GLY A 86 25.26 15.45 -13.71
C GLY A 86 23.83 15.21 -13.18
N ILE A 87 23.66 15.02 -11.86
CA ILE A 87 22.37 14.81 -11.21
C ILE A 87 21.97 16.08 -10.43
N CYS A 88 20.70 16.45 -10.55
CA CYS A 88 20.10 17.55 -9.80
C CYS A 88 18.81 17.09 -9.14
N SER A 89 18.66 17.37 -7.85
CA SER A 89 17.42 17.18 -7.09
C SER A 89 16.52 18.40 -7.24
N PHE A 90 15.23 18.15 -7.41
CA PHE A 90 14.19 19.17 -7.46
C PHE A 90 13.17 18.90 -6.36
N TYR A 91 12.95 19.90 -5.52
CA TYR A 91 12.00 19.86 -4.42
C TYR A 91 10.72 20.55 -4.88
N LEU A 92 9.60 19.84 -4.83
CA LEU A 92 8.34 20.23 -5.44
C LEU A 92 7.29 20.40 -4.36
N VAL A 93 6.69 21.59 -4.33
CA VAL A 93 5.59 21.91 -3.42
C VAL A 93 4.34 22.28 -4.22
N PRO A 94 3.15 21.90 -3.76
CA PRO A 94 1.92 22.20 -4.48
C PRO A 94 1.70 23.71 -4.59
N HIS A 95 1.47 24.20 -5.81
CA HIS A 95 1.33 25.64 -6.06
C HIS A 95 0.04 26.22 -5.45
N ASP A 96 -1.00 25.39 -5.35
CA ASP A 96 -2.30 25.74 -4.75
C ASP A 96 -2.32 25.67 -3.21
N GLY A 97 -1.19 25.30 -2.58
CA GLY A 97 -1.06 25.25 -1.12
C GLY A 97 -1.85 24.13 -0.42
N LYS A 98 -2.55 23.24 -1.15
CA LYS A 98 -3.26 22.11 -0.50
C LYS A 98 -2.28 21.02 -0.11
N VAL A 99 -2.73 20.15 0.81
CA VAL A 99 -1.96 19.02 1.33
C VAL A 99 -1.39 18.15 0.20
N LEU A 100 -0.20 17.61 0.48
CA LEU A 100 0.52 16.69 -0.37
C LEU A 100 0.13 15.25 -0.01
N PRO A 101 -0.45 14.47 -0.94
CA PRO A 101 -0.79 13.08 -0.67
C PRO A 101 0.47 12.24 -0.37
N PRO A 102 0.38 11.19 0.45
CA PRO A 102 1.49 10.26 0.63
C PRO A 102 1.68 9.38 -0.61
N PHE A 103 2.92 8.94 -0.83
CA PHE A 103 3.28 8.01 -1.90
C PHE A 103 3.91 6.73 -1.33
N LEU A 104 4.03 5.70 -2.16
CA LEU A 104 4.73 4.47 -1.79
C LEU A 104 6.17 4.47 -2.34
N PRO A 105 7.17 4.01 -1.57
CA PRO A 105 8.57 4.05 -1.97
C PRO A 105 8.82 3.15 -3.19
N GLY A 106 9.13 3.78 -4.33
CA GLY A 106 9.25 3.15 -5.65
C GLY A 106 8.34 3.75 -6.72
N GLN A 107 7.32 4.51 -6.31
CA GLN A 107 6.45 5.25 -7.23
C GLN A 107 7.17 6.45 -7.88
N TYR A 108 6.54 6.98 -8.93
CA TYR A 108 7.05 8.10 -9.71
C TYR A 108 5.99 9.18 -9.91
N LEU A 109 6.46 10.39 -10.22
CA LEU A 109 5.65 11.49 -10.72
C LEU A 109 5.70 11.54 -12.24
N THR A 110 4.57 11.88 -12.87
CA THR A 110 4.51 12.12 -14.32
C THR A 110 4.42 13.61 -14.59
N PHE A 111 5.43 14.16 -15.25
CA PHE A 111 5.52 15.56 -15.62
C PHE A 111 4.97 15.77 -17.01
N ASN A 112 4.23 16.87 -17.18
CA ASN A 112 3.71 17.33 -18.45
C ASN A 112 4.40 18.64 -18.83
N LEU A 113 5.55 18.56 -19.51
CA LEU A 113 6.42 19.70 -19.73
C LEU A 113 6.08 20.42 -21.03
N ARG A 114 5.84 21.73 -20.96
CA ARG A 114 5.66 22.59 -22.14
C ARG A 114 7.00 23.22 -22.51
N LEU A 115 7.68 22.64 -23.49
CA LEU A 115 9.00 23.11 -23.92
C LEU A 115 8.84 24.23 -24.97
N PRO A 116 9.70 25.27 -24.95
CA PRO A 116 9.76 26.25 -26.03
C PRO A 116 9.97 25.57 -27.39
N GLY A 117 9.28 26.05 -28.42
CA GLY A 117 9.40 25.52 -29.79
C GLY A 117 8.69 24.18 -30.03
N ARG A 118 7.82 23.73 -29.12
CA ARG A 118 7.00 22.52 -29.28
C ARG A 118 5.53 22.80 -29.00
N ASP A 119 4.66 22.37 -29.91
CA ASP A 119 3.21 22.50 -29.74
C ASP A 119 2.62 21.49 -28.74
N LYS A 120 3.22 20.29 -28.70
CA LYS A 120 2.76 19.20 -27.83
C LYS A 120 3.61 19.11 -26.58
N PRO A 121 2.99 19.02 -25.38
CA PRO A 121 3.72 18.76 -24.15
C PRO A 121 4.53 17.47 -24.18
N LEU A 122 5.72 17.50 -23.59
CA LEU A 122 6.57 16.34 -23.40
C LEU A 122 6.23 15.67 -22.07
N VAL A 123 5.79 14.41 -22.12
CA VAL A 123 5.45 13.63 -20.92
C VAL A 123 6.65 12.78 -20.49
N ARG A 124 7.08 12.91 -19.23
CA ARG A 124 8.15 12.08 -18.65
C ARG A 124 7.89 11.72 -17.20
N CYS A 125 8.43 10.58 -16.79
CA CYS A 125 8.28 10.07 -15.43
C CYS A 125 9.62 10.15 -14.69
N TYR A 126 9.58 10.59 -13.43
CA TYR A 126 10.74 10.56 -12.53
C TYR A 126 10.34 9.99 -11.18
N SER A 127 11.12 9.03 -10.68
CA SER A 127 10.88 8.38 -9.40
C SER A 127 10.94 9.38 -8.25
N LEU A 128 10.04 9.21 -7.28
CA LEU A 128 10.11 9.91 -6.01
C LEU A 128 11.33 9.40 -5.27
N SER A 129 12.22 10.33 -4.92
CA SER A 129 13.56 10.04 -4.42
C SER A 129 13.74 10.33 -2.93
N ASP A 130 12.66 10.68 -2.23
CA ASP A 130 12.68 10.92 -0.77
C ASP A 130 11.84 9.89 0.01
N SER A 131 11.83 10.04 1.33
CA SER A 131 11.01 9.28 2.24
C SER A 131 9.52 9.45 1.96
N PRO A 132 8.72 8.37 1.97
CA PRO A 132 7.25 8.45 1.88
C PRO A 132 6.61 9.11 3.12
N PHE A 133 7.38 9.31 4.19
CA PHE A 133 6.94 10.02 5.40
C PHE A 133 7.15 11.53 5.33
N GLN A 134 7.80 12.04 4.28
CA GLN A 134 7.92 13.48 4.07
C GLN A 134 6.60 14.04 3.53
N THR A 135 6.01 14.98 4.28
CA THR A 135 4.72 15.62 3.96
C THR A 135 4.81 16.98 3.27
N ASP A 136 5.94 17.67 3.37
CA ASP A 136 6.04 19.08 2.97
C ASP A 136 6.38 19.26 1.49
N TYR A 137 7.01 18.26 0.87
CA TYR A 137 7.45 18.31 -0.53
C TYR A 137 7.61 16.91 -1.13
N TYR A 138 7.57 16.85 -2.45
CA TYR A 138 8.11 15.72 -3.21
C TYR A 138 9.52 16.04 -3.69
N ARG A 139 10.38 15.03 -3.80
CA ARG A 139 11.72 15.18 -4.38
C ARG A 139 11.91 14.25 -5.56
N VAL A 140 12.38 14.77 -6.67
CA VAL A 140 12.84 13.98 -7.83
C VAL A 140 14.31 14.27 -8.10
N SER A 141 15.09 13.23 -8.37
CA SER A 141 16.51 13.34 -8.70
C SER A 141 16.69 13.03 -10.18
N ILE A 142 17.10 14.01 -10.96
CA ILE A 142 17.13 13.93 -12.43
C ILE A 142 18.58 14.02 -12.91
N LYS A 143 19.05 12.98 -13.58
CA LYS A 143 20.32 12.99 -14.30
C LYS A 143 20.17 13.67 -15.66
N ARG A 144 21.15 14.51 -16.02
CA ARG A 144 21.25 15.08 -17.36
C ARG A 144 21.63 13.98 -18.35
N ALA A 145 20.75 13.73 -19.31
CA ALA A 145 21.02 12.80 -20.40
C ALA A 145 21.79 13.54 -21.51
N ASP A 146 23.10 13.65 -21.33
CA ASP A 146 24.00 14.16 -22.37
C ASP A 146 24.12 13.15 -23.54
N PRO A 147 24.58 13.58 -24.72
CA PRO A 147 24.76 12.69 -25.87
C PRO A 147 25.64 11.48 -25.50
N PRO A 148 25.30 10.26 -25.95
CA PRO A 148 26.10 9.08 -25.65
C PRO A 148 27.54 9.25 -26.13
N PRO A 149 28.56 8.74 -25.40
CA PRO A 149 29.96 8.87 -25.83
C PRO A 149 30.25 8.30 -27.22
N ARG A 150 29.46 7.30 -27.66
CA ARG A 150 29.57 6.68 -28.99
C ARG A 150 28.86 7.49 -30.10
N GLN A 151 28.05 8.48 -29.75
CA GLN A 151 27.28 9.32 -30.66
C GLN A 151 27.23 10.77 -30.13
N PRO A 152 28.36 11.50 -30.15
CA PRO A 152 28.44 12.85 -29.58
C PRO A 152 27.55 13.87 -30.30
N GLU A 153 27.24 13.63 -31.58
CA GLU A 153 26.37 14.48 -32.40
C GLU A 153 24.86 14.25 -32.14
N ALA A 154 24.50 13.24 -31.34
CA ALA A 154 23.10 13.00 -31.00
C ALA A 154 22.54 14.14 -30.15
N PRO A 155 21.25 14.51 -30.30
CA PRO A 155 20.67 15.55 -29.47
C PRO A 155 20.59 15.09 -28.00
N PRO A 156 20.84 15.99 -27.03
CA PRO A 156 20.70 15.68 -25.62
C PRO A 156 19.23 15.41 -25.24
N GLY A 157 19.02 14.74 -24.12
CA GLY A 157 17.71 14.40 -23.61
C GLY A 157 16.86 15.64 -23.30
N LEU A 158 15.79 15.84 -24.06
CA LEU A 158 14.94 17.04 -24.00
C LEU A 158 14.42 17.39 -22.60
N SER A 159 13.86 16.41 -21.88
CA SER A 159 13.27 16.63 -20.56
C SER A 159 14.33 16.92 -19.51
N SER A 160 15.38 16.11 -19.45
CA SER A 160 16.46 16.31 -18.48
C SER A 160 17.20 17.62 -18.73
N SER A 161 17.46 17.98 -19.99
CA SER A 161 18.10 19.25 -20.32
C SER A 161 17.22 20.44 -19.97
N PHE A 162 15.90 20.35 -20.17
CA PHE A 162 14.96 21.39 -19.76
C PHE A 162 14.96 21.60 -18.24
N PHE A 163 14.93 20.53 -17.44
CA PHE A 163 15.06 20.62 -15.98
C PHE A 163 16.40 21.24 -15.55
N HIS A 164 17.49 20.86 -16.20
CA HIS A 164 18.83 21.30 -15.81
C HIS A 164 19.13 22.74 -16.24
N ASN A 165 18.72 23.14 -17.45
CA ASN A 165 19.15 24.41 -18.03
C ASN A 165 18.10 25.53 -17.84
N GLU A 166 16.81 25.21 -17.99
CA GLU A 166 15.76 26.24 -18.05
C GLU A 166 15.04 26.41 -16.72
N LEU A 167 14.68 25.30 -16.06
CA LEU A 167 13.89 25.36 -14.82
C LEU A 167 14.73 25.78 -13.61
N GLN A 168 14.19 26.70 -12.82
CA GLN A 168 14.79 27.24 -11.59
C GLN A 168 13.82 27.16 -10.41
N ALA A 169 14.32 27.45 -9.21
CA ALA A 169 13.47 27.65 -8.04
C ALA A 169 12.47 28.79 -8.29
N GLY A 170 11.20 28.55 -7.97
CA GLY A 170 10.08 29.46 -8.25
C GLY A 170 9.23 29.04 -9.45
N ASP A 171 9.79 28.29 -10.40
CA ASP A 171 9.06 27.89 -11.60
C ASP A 171 7.96 26.86 -11.32
N ILE A 172 6.98 26.82 -12.22
CA ILE A 172 5.80 25.96 -12.10
C ILE A 172 5.86 24.84 -13.14
N VAL A 173 5.61 23.61 -12.69
CA VAL A 173 5.51 22.41 -13.53
C VAL A 173 4.15 21.73 -13.34
N ASP A 174 3.62 21.16 -14.42
CA ASP A 174 2.39 20.38 -14.40
C ASP A 174 2.70 18.91 -14.10
N VAL A 175 2.10 18.36 -13.04
CA VAL A 175 2.42 17.02 -12.53
C VAL A 175 1.15 16.20 -12.31
N LYS A 176 1.15 14.92 -12.69
CA LYS A 176 0.10 13.97 -12.31
C LYS A 176 0.38 13.35 -10.94
N ALA A 177 -0.65 12.83 -10.29
CA ALA A 177 -0.52 12.14 -9.01
C ALA A 177 0.56 11.03 -9.06
N PRO A 178 1.22 10.73 -7.91
CA PRO A 178 2.12 9.60 -7.80
C PRO A 178 1.48 8.31 -8.32
N SER A 179 2.23 7.56 -9.13
CA SER A 179 1.77 6.32 -9.74
C SER A 179 2.90 5.31 -9.83
N GLY A 180 2.55 4.05 -10.12
CA GLY A 180 3.48 2.93 -10.25
C GLY A 180 3.07 1.73 -9.42
N VAL A 181 3.28 0.55 -9.99
CA VAL A 181 3.03 -0.76 -9.36
C VAL A 181 4.29 -1.35 -8.70
N PHE A 182 5.46 -0.75 -8.95
CA PHE A 182 6.72 -1.13 -8.33
C PHE A 182 6.93 -0.29 -7.07
N PHE A 183 6.73 -0.89 -5.90
CA PHE A 183 6.98 -0.23 -4.62
C PHE A 183 7.30 -1.26 -3.54
N LEU A 184 8.02 -0.80 -2.51
CA LEU A 184 8.24 -1.58 -1.31
C LEU A 184 6.99 -1.55 -0.41
N ASP A 185 6.50 -2.73 -0.07
CA ASP A 185 5.40 -2.92 0.89
C ASP A 185 5.93 -2.78 2.32
N LEU A 186 5.69 -1.60 2.90
CA LEU A 186 6.16 -1.23 4.24
C LEU A 186 5.45 -1.99 5.37
N SER A 187 4.37 -2.73 5.09
CA SER A 187 3.69 -3.55 6.10
C SER A 187 4.42 -4.87 6.40
N LYS A 188 5.38 -5.26 5.54
CA LYS A 188 6.08 -6.54 5.64
C LYS A 188 7.46 -6.37 6.26
N HIS A 189 7.68 -7.05 7.37
CA HIS A 189 8.98 -7.10 8.03
C HIS A 189 9.79 -8.30 7.52
N ARG A 190 10.50 -8.10 6.40
CA ARG A 190 11.41 -9.09 5.81
C ARG A 190 12.72 -8.43 5.39
N PRO A 191 13.86 -9.15 5.32
CA PRO A 191 15.10 -8.61 4.78
C PRO A 191 14.92 -8.08 3.35
N ILE A 192 15.58 -6.96 3.04
CA ILE A 192 15.47 -6.27 1.74
C ILE A 192 16.88 -6.10 1.17
N VAL A 193 17.02 -6.39 -0.12
CA VAL A 193 18.23 -6.11 -0.91
C VAL A 193 17.85 -5.08 -1.98
N LEU A 194 18.54 -3.95 -2.01
CA LEU A 194 18.34 -2.88 -3.00
C LEU A 194 19.55 -2.85 -3.94
N ILE A 195 19.32 -3.09 -5.24
CA ILE A 195 20.37 -3.10 -6.27
C ILE A 195 20.08 -1.96 -7.25
N GLY A 196 21.03 -1.05 -7.42
CA GLY A 196 20.94 0.09 -8.33
C GLY A 196 22.19 0.23 -9.20
N GLY A 197 22.01 0.56 -10.48
CA GLY A 197 23.07 0.74 -11.47
C GLY A 197 23.22 2.19 -11.91
N GLY A 198 23.36 3.11 -10.95
CA GLY A 198 23.28 4.55 -11.20
C GLY A 198 21.86 5.02 -11.50
N VAL A 199 21.76 6.22 -12.09
CA VAL A 199 20.53 6.81 -12.66
C VAL A 199 20.61 6.76 -14.19
#